data_AF-A0A837HT88-F1
#
_entry.id   AF-A0A837HT88-F1
#
_cell.length_a   1.000
_cell.length_b   1.000
_cell.length_c   1.000
_cell.angle_alpha   90.00
_cell.angle_beta   90.00
_cell.angle_gamma   90.00
#
_symmetry.space_group_name_H-M   'P 1'
#
loop_
_entity.id
_entity.type
_entity.pdbx_description
1 polymer ?
#
loop_
_entity_poly.entity_id
_entity_poly.type
_entity_poly.pdbx_seq_one_letter_code
_entity_poly.pdbx_strand_id
1 'polypeptide(L)' 'MQYIDDAVAIGLVIGLTQMMKGYVSDKYTPLISLFFGIVGGITISGLSVEGAVKGVIYGLTASGLYDHRKIVK' A
#
# COMPACT_ATOMS: atom_id res chain seq x y z
N MET A 1 -17.02 5.81 9.54
CA MET A 1 -17.13 5.48 8.10
C MET A 1 -15.78 5.50 7.37
N GLN A 2 -14.63 5.59 8.06
CA GLN A 2 -13.31 5.83 7.44
C GLN A 2 -12.56 4.57 6.99
N TYR A 3 -12.95 3.38 7.46
CA TYR A 3 -12.31 2.11 7.08
C TYR A 3 -12.57 1.68 5.62
N ILE A 4 -13.64 2.19 5.00
CA ILE A 4 -13.98 1.83 3.62
C ILE A 4 -12.98 2.45 2.63
N ASP A 5 -12.42 3.63 2.93
CA ASP A 5 -11.42 4.28 2.06
C ASP A 5 -10.04 3.60 2.12
N ASP A 6 -9.57 3.22 3.32
CA ASP A 6 -8.24 2.60 3.50
C ASP A 6 -8.16 1.20 2.86
N ALA A 7 -9.20 0.38 3.06
CA ALA A 7 -9.25 -0.98 2.49
C ALA A 7 -9.31 -0.96 0.96
N VAL A 8 -10.03 0.01 0.38
CA VAL A 8 -10.09 0.23 -1.07
C VAL A 8 -8.74 0.67 -1.61
N ALA A 9 -8.05 1.60 -0.93
CA ALA A 9 -6.71 2.03 -1.31
C ALA A 9 -5.70 0.88 -1.28
N ILE A 10 -5.72 0.04 -0.22
CA ILE A 10 -4.89 -1.15 -0.12
C ILE A 10 -5.21 -2.15 -1.25
N GLY A 11 -6.49 -2.40 -1.53
CA GLY A 11 -6.92 -3.27 -2.62
C GLY A 11 -6.42 -2.80 -3.99
N LEU A 12 -6.42 -1.49 -4.23
CA LEU A 12 -5.89 -0.86 -5.44
C LEU A 12 -4.37 -1.09 -5.57
N VAL A 13 -3.62 -0.88 -4.48
CA VAL A 13 -2.16 -1.11 -4.44
C VAL A 13 -1.83 -2.59 -4.67
N ILE A 14 -2.61 -3.52 -4.09
CA ILE A 14 -2.48 -4.96 -4.32
C ILE A 14 -2.71 -5.28 -5.79
N GLY A 15 -3.79 -4.76 -6.39
CA GLY A 15 -4.11 -4.98 -7.80
C GLY A 15 -2.99 -4.53 -8.73
N LEU A 16 -2.51 -3.29 -8.56
CA LEU A 16 -1.39 -2.74 -9.34
C LEU A 16 -0.10 -3.56 -9.17
N THR A 17 0.19 -3.97 -7.94
CA THR A 17 1.35 -4.81 -7.65
C THR A 17 1.25 -6.16 -8.35
N GLN A 18 0.08 -6.82 -8.28
CA GLN A 18 -0.16 -8.12 -8.90
C GLN A 18 -0.01 -8.06 -10.42
N MET A 19 -0.45 -6.98 -11.07
CA MET A 19 -0.23 -6.76 -12.50
C MET A 19 1.26 -6.69 -12.85
N MET A 20 2.08 -6.11 -11.97
CA MET A 20 3.54 -5.99 -12.17
C MET A 20 4.31 -7.28 -11.91
N LYS A 21 3.78 -8.24 -11.14
CA LYS A 21 4.47 -9.52 -10.84
C LYS A 21 4.72 -10.37 -12.10
N GLY A 22 3.95 -10.17 -13.17
CA GLY A 22 4.21 -10.81 -14.46
C GLY A 22 5.41 -10.24 -15.22
N TYR A 23 5.84 -9.02 -14.88
CA TYR A 23 6.89 -8.27 -15.59
C TYR A 23 8.14 -8.04 -14.76
N VAL A 24 8.06 -8.22 -13.43
CA VAL A 24 9.16 -7.94 -12.51
C VAL A 24 9.40 -9.13 -11.60
N SER A 25 10.68 -9.44 -11.35
CA SER A 25 11.09 -10.49 -10.41
C SER A 25 10.48 -10.26 -9.02
N ASP A 26 10.00 -11.34 -8.40
CA ASP A 26 9.32 -11.32 -7.10
C ASP A 26 10.09 -10.59 -6.00
N LYS A 27 11.43 -10.53 -6.10
CA LYS A 27 12.32 -9.80 -5.20
C LYS A 27 12.01 -8.31 -5.09
N TYR A 28 11.47 -7.70 -6.15
CA TYR A 28 11.15 -6.27 -6.20
C TYR A 28 9.68 -5.97 -5.96
N THR A 29 8.82 -6.98 -5.88
CA THR A 29 7.39 -6.84 -5.55
C THR A 29 7.14 -5.93 -4.33
N PRO A 30 7.84 -6.08 -3.19
CA PRO A 30 7.61 -5.21 -2.02
C PRO A 30 8.02 -3.75 -2.28
N LEU A 31 9.08 -3.51 -3.05
CA LEU A 31 9.50 -2.16 -3.46
C LEU A 31 8.45 -1.49 -4.36
N ILE A 32 7.89 -2.26 -5.30
CA ILE A 32 6.81 -1.80 -6.19
C ILE A 32 5.54 -1.51 -5.40
N SER A 33 5.18 -2.38 -4.47
CA SER A 33 4.01 -2.19 -3.59
C SER A 33 4.16 -0.92 -2.76
N LEU A 34 5.36 -0.67 -2.22
CA LEU A 34 5.66 0.53 -1.45
C LEU A 34 5.58 1.79 -2.32
N PHE A 35 6.12 1.75 -3.53
CA PHE A 35 6.05 2.88 -4.46
C PHE A 35 4.59 3.24 -4.79
N PHE A 36 3.78 2.25 -5.17
CA PHE A 36 2.36 2.47 -5.45
C PHE A 36 1.58 2.88 -4.19
N GLY A 37 1.94 2.33 -3.03
CA GLY A 37 1.37 2.71 -1.74
C GLY A 37 1.60 4.19 -1.42
N ILE A 38 2.83 4.66 -1.52
CA ILE A 38 3.20 6.07 -1.24
C ILE A 38 2.52 7.01 -2.23
N VAL A 39 2.58 6.70 -3.53
CA VAL A 39 1.94 7.51 -4.58
C VAL A 39 0.43 7.55 -4.37
N GLY A 40 -0.19 6.41 -4.09
CA GLY A 40 -1.63 6.31 -3.82
C GLY A 40 -2.02 7.06 -2.54
N GLY A 41 -1.28 6.88 -1.46
CA GLY A 41 -1.54 7.54 -0.17
C GLY A 41 -1.45 9.06 -0.25
N ILE A 42 -0.44 9.58 -0.94
CA ILE A 42 -0.30 11.02 -1.19
C ILE A 42 -1.41 11.55 -2.10
N THR A 43 -1.81 10.79 -3.12
CA THR A 43 -2.85 11.23 -4.06
C THR A 43 -4.23 11.28 -3.40
N ILE A 44 -4.52 10.33 -2.49
CA ILE A 44 -5.81 10.22 -1.81
C ILE A 44 -5.88 11.14 -0.58
N SER A 45 -4.83 11.17 0.24
CA SER A 45 -4.80 11.94 1.51
C SER A 45 -4.19 13.34 1.37
N GLY A 46 -3.76 13.72 0.16
CA GLY A 46 -3.07 14.98 -0.11
C GLY A 46 -1.56 14.93 0.16
N LEU A 47 -0.82 15.89 -0.41
CA LEU A 47 0.63 16.05 -0.27
C LEU A 47 1.00 16.53 1.14
N SER A 48 0.89 15.62 2.10
CA SER A 48 1.15 15.82 3.52
C SER A 48 1.99 14.67 4.08
N VAL A 49 2.65 14.92 5.21
CA VAL A 49 3.41 13.88 5.93
C VAL A 49 2.50 12.70 6.30
N GLU A 50 1.26 12.99 6.70
CA GLU A 50 0.29 11.96 7.07
C GLU A 50 -0.14 11.11 5.88
N GLY A 51 -0.34 11.71 4.70
CA GLY A 51 -0.62 10.98 3.46
C GLY A 51 0.52 10.09 3.00
N ALA A 52 1.77 10.56 3.16
CA ALA A 52 2.95 9.74 2.88
C ALA A 52 3.03 8.54 3.84
N VAL A 53 2.81 8.74 5.14
CA VAL A 53 2.82 7.67 6.15
C VAL A 53 1.69 6.66 5.89
N LYS A 54 0.47 7.12 5.59
CA LYS A 54 -0.65 6.24 5.20
C LYS A 54 -0.32 5.44 3.95
N GLY A 55 0.30 6.07 2.95
CA GLY A 55 0.75 5.39 1.74
C GLY A 55 1.80 4.30 1.99
N VAL A 56 2.76 4.55 2.88
CA VAL A 56 3.70 3.52 3.34
C VAL A 56 2.96 2.35 3.97
N ILE A 57 2.00 2.62 4.85
CA ILE A 57 1.17 1.58 5.50
C ILE A 57 0.42 0.77 4.44
N TYR A 58 -0.20 1.41 3.44
CA TYR A 58 -0.92 0.69 2.39
C TYR A 58 0.00 -0.21 1.56
N GLY A 59 1.17 0.29 1.16
CA GLY A 59 2.15 -0.48 0.37
C GLY A 59 2.79 -1.64 1.12
N LEU A 60 3.08 -1.45 2.41
CA LEU A 60 3.60 -2.54 3.26
C LEU A 60 2.51 -3.58 3.58
N THR A 61 1.26 -3.14 3.74
CA THR A 61 0.11 -4.05 3.93
C THR A 61 -0.14 -4.87 2.65
N ALA A 62 -0.07 -4.22 1.49
CA ALA A 62 -0.25 -4.87 0.19
C ALA A 62 0.83 -5.92 -0.13
N SER A 63 2.07 -5.70 0.32
CA SER A 63 3.16 -6.67 0.18
C SER A 63 3.19 -7.74 1.27
N GLY A 64 2.31 -7.65 2.27
CA GLY A 64 2.26 -8.56 3.41
C GLY A 64 3.41 -8.39 4.43
N LEU A 65 4.27 -7.38 4.24
CA LEU A 65 5.35 -7.03 5.17
C LEU A 65 4.84 -6.35 6.44
N TYR A 66 3.64 -5.78 6.38
CA TYR A 66 2.96 -5.18 7.53
C TYR A 66 1.58 -5.82 7.69
N ASP A 67 1.30 -6.39 8.87
CA ASP A 67 -0.01 -6.92 9.22
C ASP A 67 -0.51 -6.22 10.48
N HIS A 68 -1.48 -5.31 10.32
CA HIS A 68 -2.11 -4.59 11.42
C HIS A 68 -2.62 -5.56 12.50
N ARG A 69 -3.10 -6.75 12.14
CA ARG A 69 -3.72 -7.70 13.10
C ARG A 69 -2.71 -8.28 14.09
N LYS A 70 -1.40 -8.16 13.83
CA LYS A 70 -0.36 -8.60 14.77
C LYS A 70 -0.01 -7.56 15.85
N ILE A 71 -0.37 -6.30 15.63
CA ILE A 71 0.05 -5.18 16.50
C ILE A 71 -1.02 -4.85 17.54
N VAL A 72 -2.29 -5.14 17.23
CA VAL A 72 -3.41 -5.00 18.17
C VAL A 72 -3.60 -6.32 18.89
N LYS A 73 -2.93 -6.50 20.01
CA LYS A 73 -3.19 -7.59 20.97
C LYS A 73 -3.73 -7.01 22.26
#